data_AF-A0AAV5BUQ6-F1
#
_entry.id   AF-A0AAV5BUQ6-F1
#
_cell.length_a   1.000
_cell.length_b   1.000
_cell.length_c   1.000
_cell.angle_alpha   90.00
_cell.angle_beta   90.00
_cell.angle_gamma   90.00
#
_symmetry.space_group_name_H-M   'P 1'
#
loop_
_entity.id
_entity.type
_entity.pdbx_description
1 polymer ?
#
loop_
_entity_poly.entity_id
_entity_poly.type
_entity_poly.pdbx_seq_one_letter_code
_entity_poly.pdbx_strand_id
1 'polypeptide(L)'
;MLLGSSTEKEPKVGVHTDGAETGDADVSEVLVCVDRCVTAEMNRDLCAAYTGEEVWEALSEMGDLKVSGAYGYPTIFYKKHFFFLFNVQHHGATRFASTSVVTQSSGGLFSWLLGGKSSELPPLNTPLSGITIPQPLPDFVEPAKTKITTLPNGVKIASEASPSPSASVGLYIDCGSIYETPASSGASHLLERMAFKSTTNRSHLRLVREVESIGGNVTASASREQMSYTYDALKSYAPEMVEVLIDSVRNPAFLEWEVKEQLQKIKSEIAGVSSNPQGLLLEALHSAGYSGALAKPLMASESAVNRLDVSILEKFVYENYTAPRMVLAASGVEHDELVSIVEPLLSDLPNVKRPEEPKSVYVGGDYRCQADSLNTHIALAFEVPGGWNQERSAMIVTVLQMLMGGGGSFSAGGPGKGMHSRLYLRILNKYEHIESFSAFNSVYNNSGLFGIYAVTSPDFSSKAVDLAAGELLEIATPGKTIASEDIGRQVLSYGERKPIDYFLKTVEETTLDDIYSTVKKMLSSPLTMASWGDVIHVPSYESISCKFHSK
;
A
#
# COMPACT_ATOMS: atom_id res chain seq x y z
N MET A 1 32.79 46.49 14.78
CA MET A 1 32.54 47.93 15.06
C MET A 1 31.03 48.12 15.03
N LEU A 2 30.42 48.44 16.17
CA LEU A 2 29.87 49.76 16.55
C LEU A 2 28.67 50.19 15.68
N LEU A 3 27.54 50.72 16.14
CA LEU A 3 26.78 50.89 17.42
C LEU A 3 25.36 51.31 16.93
N GLY A 4 24.23 51.30 17.63
CA GLY A 4 23.92 51.33 19.05
C GLY A 4 22.39 51.46 19.24
N SER A 5 21.94 51.72 20.47
CA SER A 5 20.55 51.62 20.93
C SER A 5 19.80 52.96 21.09
N SER A 6 18.47 52.95 21.04
CA SER A 6 17.62 53.97 21.70
C SER A 6 16.26 53.42 22.14
N THR A 7 15.90 53.69 23.40
CA THR A 7 14.63 53.35 24.08
C THR A 7 13.64 54.53 24.12
N GLU A 8 12.44 54.30 24.69
CA GLU A 8 11.29 55.21 24.99
C GLU A 8 10.08 55.04 24.05
N LYS A 9 8.80 55.10 24.48
CA LYS A 9 8.13 55.20 25.80
C LYS A 9 6.65 54.77 25.64
N GLU A 10 6.04 54.14 26.65
CA GLU A 10 4.57 53.94 26.71
C GLU A 10 3.82 55.21 27.17
N PRO A 11 2.55 55.36 26.78
CA PRO A 11 1.55 56.03 27.60
C PRO A 11 0.37 55.09 27.96
N LYS A 12 0.01 55.03 29.25
CA LYS A 12 -1.23 54.40 29.72
C LYS A 12 -2.42 55.36 29.59
N VAL A 13 -3.58 54.85 29.16
CA VAL A 13 -4.89 55.48 29.41
C VAL A 13 -5.86 54.37 29.85
N GLY A 14 -6.61 54.63 30.93
CA GLY A 14 -7.53 53.65 31.52
C GLY A 14 -9.00 53.95 31.23
N VAL A 15 -9.76 52.86 31.07
CA VAL A 15 -11.16 52.63 31.48
C VAL A 15 -12.18 53.76 31.29
N HIS A 16 -13.20 53.49 30.47
CA HIS A 16 -14.58 53.78 30.83
C HIS A 16 -15.44 52.55 30.54
N THR A 17 -16.21 52.12 31.53
CA THR A 17 -17.27 51.10 31.41
C THR A 17 -18.61 51.80 31.51
N ASP A 18 -19.51 51.54 30.57
CA ASP A 18 -20.96 51.75 30.73
C ASP A 18 -21.66 50.46 30.29
N GLY A 19 -22.64 50.01 31.07
CA GLY A 19 -23.35 48.76 30.84
C GLY A 19 -24.72 48.97 30.20
N ALA A 20 -25.19 47.97 29.46
CA ALA A 20 -26.59 47.84 29.05
C ALA A 20 -26.97 46.35 28.96
N GLU A 21 -27.76 45.93 29.94
CA GLU A 21 -28.80 44.90 29.97
C GLU A 21 -28.74 43.68 29.03
N THR A 22 -28.83 42.51 29.68
CA THR A 22 -29.15 41.20 29.09
C THR A 22 -30.57 41.16 28.53
N GLY A 23 -30.73 40.71 27.28
CA GLY A 23 -32.00 40.28 26.72
C GLY A 23 -31.93 38.80 26.33
N ASP A 24 -32.89 38.00 26.81
CA ASP A 24 -33.03 36.59 26.43
C ASP A 24 -33.27 36.45 24.91
N ALA A 25 -32.54 35.53 24.28
CA ALA A 25 -32.78 35.10 22.90
C ALA A 25 -32.85 33.57 22.85
N ASP A 26 -34.00 33.10 22.35
CA ASP A 26 -34.53 31.75 22.28
C ASP A 26 -33.51 30.62 21.94
N VAL A 27 -33.53 29.53 22.71
CA VAL A 27 -32.59 28.39 22.61
C VAL A 27 -33.08 27.34 21.60
N SER A 28 -33.57 27.78 20.44
CA SER A 28 -34.29 26.92 19.49
C SER A 28 -33.74 26.85 18.05
N GLU A 29 -32.69 27.62 17.68
CA GLU A 29 -32.14 27.63 16.30
C GLU A 29 -30.73 27.02 16.11
N VAL A 30 -30.07 26.49 17.15
CA VAL A 30 -28.67 25.95 17.02
C VAL A 30 -28.63 24.42 16.81
N LEU A 31 -29.78 23.75 16.67
CA LEU A 31 -29.86 22.28 16.68
C LEU A 31 -30.54 21.65 15.44
N VAL A 32 -30.22 22.15 14.24
CA VAL A 32 -30.62 21.52 12.96
C VAL A 32 -29.47 21.53 11.94
N CYS A 33 -28.45 20.69 12.13
CA CYS A 33 -27.51 20.31 11.05
C CYS A 33 -26.76 18.98 11.25
N VAL A 34 -27.26 18.06 12.07
CA VAL A 34 -26.78 16.66 12.11
C VAL A 34 -27.96 15.70 12.31
N ASP A 35 -28.70 15.40 11.25
CA ASP A 35 -29.56 14.21 11.23
C ASP A 35 -29.80 13.70 9.79
N ARG A 36 -30.17 12.43 9.67
CA ARG A 36 -30.36 11.59 8.46
C ARG A 36 -29.11 11.06 7.79
N CYS A 37 -28.36 10.21 8.51
CA CYS A 37 -27.82 8.97 7.91
C CYS A 37 -27.37 7.91 8.94
N VAL A 38 -28.19 7.59 9.95
CA VAL A 38 -28.01 6.38 10.79
C VAL A 38 -29.35 5.67 10.99
N THR A 39 -29.36 4.35 10.85
CA THR A 39 -30.56 3.49 10.92
C THR A 39 -31.02 3.23 12.36
N ALA A 40 -32.34 3.04 12.53
CA ALA A 40 -33.07 3.23 13.78
C ALA A 40 -32.99 2.09 14.84
N GLU A 41 -31.86 1.39 14.98
CA GLU A 41 -31.68 0.35 16.01
C GLU A 41 -30.61 0.68 17.08
N MET A 42 -29.67 1.60 16.83
CA MET A 42 -28.61 1.94 17.82
C MET A 42 -29.06 2.89 18.94
N ASN A 43 -30.28 3.43 18.91
CA ASN A 43 -30.66 4.60 19.69
C ASN A 43 -31.32 4.30 21.05
N ARG A 44 -31.15 3.09 21.61
CA ARG A 44 -31.76 2.70 22.89
C ARG A 44 -30.76 2.59 24.06
N ASP A 45 -29.49 2.32 23.79
CA ASP A 45 -28.49 2.05 24.83
C ASP A 45 -27.48 3.21 25.05
N LEU A 46 -27.38 4.16 24.10
CA LEU A 46 -26.43 5.29 24.18
C LEU A 46 -26.90 6.47 25.07
N CYS A 47 -28.21 6.61 25.30
CA CYS A 47 -28.78 7.73 26.08
C CYS A 47 -28.69 7.55 27.61
N ALA A 48 -27.95 6.56 28.11
CA ALA A 48 -27.90 6.20 29.53
C ALA A 48 -26.63 6.64 30.28
N ALA A 49 -25.67 7.30 29.61
CA ALA A 49 -24.28 7.33 30.08
C ALA A 49 -23.68 8.68 30.52
N TYR A 50 -24.27 9.85 30.22
CA TYR A 50 -23.65 11.15 30.53
C TYR A 50 -24.64 12.21 31.03
N THR A 51 -24.23 12.95 32.07
CA THR A 51 -24.96 14.06 32.69
C THR A 51 -24.33 15.41 32.31
N GLY A 52 -25.17 16.41 32.00
CA GLY A 52 -24.77 17.61 31.26
C GLY A 52 -23.86 18.66 31.95
N GLU A 53 -23.19 18.35 33.07
CA GLU A 53 -22.24 19.28 33.71
C GLU A 53 -20.82 19.19 33.11
N GLU A 54 -20.36 17.99 32.71
CA GLU A 54 -18.98 17.77 32.23
C GLU A 54 -18.64 18.49 30.91
N VAL A 55 -19.66 18.92 30.15
CA VAL A 55 -19.49 19.63 28.88
C VAL A 55 -19.13 21.12 29.09
N TRP A 56 -19.48 21.70 30.24
CA TRP A 56 -19.31 23.15 30.46
C TRP A 56 -17.90 23.52 30.94
N GLU A 57 -17.23 22.67 31.73
CA GLU A 57 -15.84 22.95 32.14
C GLU A 57 -14.90 23.01 30.94
N ALA A 58 -15.06 22.10 29.97
CA ALA A 58 -14.22 21.97 28.78
C ALA A 58 -14.24 23.18 27.82
N LEU A 59 -15.23 24.07 27.93
CA LEU A 59 -15.37 25.26 27.08
C LEU A 59 -14.87 26.55 27.76
N SER A 60 -14.54 26.52 29.05
CA SER A 60 -14.13 27.72 29.80
C SER A 60 -12.62 28.07 29.72
N GLU A 61 -11.76 27.11 29.35
CA GLU A 61 -10.30 27.30 29.34
C GLU A 61 -9.72 27.98 28.08
N MET A 62 -10.54 28.34 27.08
CA MET A 62 -10.06 28.96 25.83
C MET A 62 -10.34 30.47 25.75
N GLY A 63 -9.64 31.24 26.58
CA GLY A 63 -9.75 32.71 26.67
C GLY A 63 -8.66 33.51 25.94
N ASP A 64 -9.10 34.61 25.31
CA ASP A 64 -8.34 35.80 24.85
C ASP A 64 -7.26 35.72 23.75
N LEU A 65 -7.59 36.30 22.58
CA LEU A 65 -6.64 36.95 21.68
C LEU A 65 -7.32 38.04 20.83
N LYS A 66 -6.92 39.32 21.01
CA LYS A 66 -7.42 40.45 20.22
C LYS A 66 -6.67 40.60 18.90
N VAL A 67 -7.39 40.88 17.81
CA VAL A 67 -6.84 41.17 16.47
C VAL A 67 -7.15 42.61 16.07
N SER A 68 -6.12 43.39 15.70
CA SER A 68 -6.26 44.65 14.97
C SER A 68 -5.90 44.41 13.50
N GLY A 69 -6.85 44.62 12.58
CA GLY A 69 -6.68 44.22 11.18
C GLY A 69 -6.49 45.37 10.19
N ALA A 70 -6.09 45.00 8.97
CA ALA A 70 -6.42 45.69 7.74
C ALA A 70 -6.60 44.64 6.62
N TYR A 71 -7.73 44.70 5.91
CA TYR A 71 -8.11 43.84 4.77
C TYR A 71 -8.31 42.34 5.07
N GLY A 72 -9.52 42.02 5.53
CA GLY A 72 -9.92 40.69 5.98
C GLY A 72 -10.14 39.62 4.89
N TYR A 73 -9.74 38.40 5.24
CA TYR A 73 -10.64 37.28 5.57
C TYR A 73 -9.90 36.39 6.59
N PRO A 74 -10.53 35.91 7.69
CA PRO A 74 -9.84 35.10 8.68
C PRO A 74 -9.67 33.65 8.20
N THR A 75 -8.45 33.26 7.82
CA THR A 75 -8.08 31.86 7.66
C THR A 75 -7.65 31.28 9.02
N ILE A 76 -8.46 30.42 9.62
CA ILE A 76 -8.07 29.71 10.84
C ILE A 76 -7.13 28.55 10.47
N PHE A 77 -5.83 28.73 10.69
CA PHE A 77 -4.83 27.67 10.57
C PHE A 77 -4.74 26.86 11.86
N TYR A 78 -5.46 25.73 11.95
CA TYR A 78 -5.16 24.71 12.95
C TYR A 78 -4.00 23.83 12.48
N LYS A 79 -2.85 23.95 13.16
CA LYS A 79 -1.65 23.16 12.89
C LYS A 79 -1.35 22.23 14.07
N LYS A 80 -2.00 21.06 14.11
CA LYS A 80 -1.54 19.92 14.93
C LYS A 80 -1.89 18.59 14.27
N HIS A 81 -0.88 17.72 14.24
CA HIS A 81 -0.74 16.56 13.37
C HIS A 81 -1.83 15.49 13.48
N PHE A 82 -2.45 15.18 12.35
CA PHE A 82 -3.01 13.85 12.06
C PHE A 82 -2.08 13.17 11.06
N PHE A 83 -1.58 11.98 11.37
CA PHE A 83 -0.68 11.23 10.48
C PHE A 83 -0.75 9.72 10.75
N PHE A 84 -1.72 9.01 10.13
CA PHE A 84 -1.48 7.76 9.40
C PHE A 84 -2.78 7.22 8.76
N LEU A 85 -2.87 7.28 7.44
CA LEU A 85 -3.43 6.23 6.57
C LEU A 85 -3.24 6.64 5.09
N PHE A 86 -2.33 5.93 4.43
CA PHE A 86 -1.96 5.97 3.00
C PHE A 86 -1.55 7.30 2.34
N ASN A 87 -0.43 7.21 1.62
CA ASN A 87 0.30 8.31 1.04
C ASN A 87 0.02 8.38 -0.48
N VAL A 88 -0.92 9.22 -0.89
CA VAL A 88 -1.13 9.59 -2.30
C VAL A 88 -1.12 11.11 -2.39
N GLN A 89 0.06 11.69 -2.59
CA GLN A 89 0.23 13.14 -2.65
C GLN A 89 -0.11 13.71 -4.04
N HIS A 90 -1.32 13.43 -4.53
CA HIS A 90 -1.84 14.05 -5.74
C HIS A 90 -2.06 15.54 -5.53
N HIS A 91 -1.23 16.38 -6.17
CA HIS A 91 -1.59 17.75 -6.51
C HIS A 91 -2.58 17.76 -7.69
N GLY A 92 -3.69 17.02 -7.55
CA GLY A 92 -4.85 17.20 -8.39
C GLY A 92 -5.55 18.47 -7.95
N ALA A 93 -5.83 19.37 -8.89
CA ALA A 93 -6.67 20.52 -8.59
C ALA A 93 -8.10 20.03 -8.34
N THR A 94 -8.44 19.78 -7.07
CA THR A 94 -9.78 19.39 -6.63
C THR A 94 -10.74 20.53 -6.93
N ARG A 95 -11.27 20.55 -8.15
CA ARG A 95 -12.48 21.31 -8.48
C ARG A 95 -13.60 20.64 -7.71
N PHE A 96 -13.80 21.09 -6.47
CA PHE A 96 -15.12 21.07 -5.89
C PHE A 96 -16.04 21.72 -6.91
N ALA A 97 -16.84 20.91 -7.59
CA ALA A 97 -18.06 21.39 -8.21
C ALA A 97 -18.92 21.84 -7.04
N SER A 98 -18.78 23.10 -6.64
CA SER A 98 -19.69 23.72 -5.70
C SER A 98 -21.08 23.48 -6.26
N THR A 99 -21.87 22.68 -5.56
CA THR A 99 -23.33 22.69 -5.63
C THR A 99 -23.77 24.06 -5.13
N SER A 100 -23.50 25.06 -5.97
CA SER A 100 -24.23 26.31 -6.01
C SER A 100 -25.68 25.86 -6.01
N VAL A 101 -26.36 26.13 -4.90
CA VAL A 101 -27.80 25.95 -4.79
C VAL A 101 -28.39 26.43 -6.10
N VAL A 102 -29.20 25.59 -6.76
CA VAL A 102 -29.87 26.00 -8.00
C VAL A 102 -30.85 27.10 -7.61
N THR A 103 -30.34 28.32 -7.55
CA THR A 103 -31.13 29.54 -7.67
C THR A 103 -31.89 29.34 -8.96
N GLN A 104 -33.21 29.13 -8.85
CA GLN A 104 -34.08 29.02 -10.01
C GLN A 104 -33.72 30.17 -10.94
N SER A 105 -33.15 29.87 -12.11
CA SER A 105 -33.04 30.87 -13.14
C SER A 105 -34.47 31.12 -13.59
N SER A 106 -35.10 32.14 -13.01
CA SER A 106 -36.39 32.62 -13.48
C SER A 106 -36.24 32.91 -14.96
N GLY A 107 -36.82 32.03 -15.79
CA GLY A 107 -36.61 32.06 -17.22
C GLY A 107 -36.98 33.45 -17.73
N GLY A 108 -35.98 34.19 -18.23
CA GLY A 108 -36.19 35.55 -18.69
C GLY A 108 -37.32 35.58 -19.72
N LEU A 109 -38.06 36.69 -19.82
CA LEU A 109 -39.31 36.82 -20.58
C LEU A 109 -39.27 36.17 -21.98
N PHE A 110 -38.12 36.23 -22.66
CA PHE A 110 -37.87 35.61 -23.97
C PHE A 110 -37.84 34.07 -23.97
N SER A 111 -37.40 33.41 -22.90
CA SER A 111 -37.43 31.93 -22.77
C SER A 111 -38.87 31.41 -22.72
N TRP A 112 -39.74 32.11 -22.00
CA TRP A 112 -41.17 31.81 -21.94
C TRP A 112 -41.86 32.08 -23.29
N LEU A 113 -41.57 33.21 -23.92
CA LEU A 113 -42.11 33.60 -25.23
C LEU A 113 -41.70 32.69 -26.41
N LEU A 114 -40.55 32.01 -26.32
CA LEU A 114 -40.01 31.15 -27.38
C LEU A 114 -40.07 29.65 -27.05
N GLY A 115 -40.80 29.25 -26.01
CA GLY A 115 -41.04 27.83 -25.69
C GLY A 115 -39.81 27.08 -25.14
N GLY A 116 -38.84 27.82 -24.58
CA GLY A 116 -37.67 27.24 -23.92
C GLY A 116 -38.05 26.49 -22.65
N LYS A 117 -38.09 25.16 -22.71
CA LYS A 117 -38.27 24.28 -21.55
C LYS A 117 -37.03 24.36 -20.66
N SER A 118 -37.18 24.72 -19.38
CA SER A 118 -36.17 24.39 -18.38
C SER A 118 -36.08 22.87 -18.26
N SER A 119 -34.87 22.33 -18.35
CA SER A 119 -34.61 20.91 -18.06
C SER A 119 -34.50 20.73 -16.55
N GLU A 120 -35.64 20.85 -15.86
CA GLU A 120 -35.71 20.52 -14.43
C GLU A 120 -35.51 19.02 -14.26
N LEU A 121 -34.33 18.64 -13.77
CA LEU A 121 -34.07 17.29 -13.30
C LEU A 121 -34.89 17.04 -12.03
N PRO A 122 -35.51 15.85 -11.88
CA PRO A 122 -36.20 15.50 -10.64
C PRO A 122 -35.22 15.51 -9.46
N PRO A 123 -35.68 15.81 -8.23
CA PRO A 123 -34.84 15.71 -7.04
C PRO A 123 -34.34 14.27 -6.84
N LEU A 124 -33.19 14.09 -6.19
CA LEU A 124 -32.50 12.79 -6.05
C LEU A 124 -33.31 11.68 -5.35
N ASN A 125 -34.43 12.02 -4.71
CA ASN A 125 -35.37 11.04 -4.12
C ASN A 125 -36.41 10.50 -5.12
N THR A 126 -36.43 11.00 -6.36
CA THR A 126 -37.42 10.70 -7.39
C THR A 126 -36.72 10.08 -8.61
N PRO A 127 -37.07 8.86 -9.03
CA PRO A 127 -36.41 8.20 -10.16
C PRO A 127 -36.47 9.02 -11.46
N LEU A 128 -35.35 9.10 -12.18
CA LEU A 128 -35.30 9.80 -13.46
C LEU A 128 -36.16 9.06 -14.49
N SER A 129 -37.17 9.76 -15.02
CA SER A 129 -38.09 9.21 -16.02
C SER A 129 -37.37 8.93 -17.35
N GLY A 130 -37.67 7.79 -17.97
CA GLY A 130 -37.12 7.40 -19.27
C GLY A 130 -35.80 6.62 -19.23
N ILE A 131 -35.22 6.34 -18.05
CA ILE A 131 -34.09 5.40 -17.94
C ILE A 131 -34.59 3.97 -18.19
N THR A 132 -33.92 3.24 -19.09
CA THR A 132 -34.02 1.77 -19.17
C THR A 132 -33.05 1.16 -18.17
N ILE A 133 -33.57 0.51 -17.14
CA ILE A 133 -32.76 -0.21 -16.14
C ILE A 133 -32.55 -1.64 -16.67
N PRO A 134 -31.31 -2.18 -16.72
CA PRO A 134 -31.08 -3.56 -17.10
C PRO A 134 -31.71 -4.53 -16.08
N GLN A 135 -32.05 -5.74 -16.53
CA GLN A 135 -32.51 -6.78 -15.59
C GLN A 135 -31.40 -7.10 -14.58
N PRO A 136 -31.72 -7.23 -13.28
CA PRO A 136 -30.74 -7.62 -12.29
C PRO A 136 -30.23 -9.04 -12.55
N LEU A 137 -29.02 -9.33 -12.08
CA LEU A 137 -28.53 -10.70 -12.00
C LEU A 137 -29.35 -11.50 -10.96
N PRO A 138 -29.41 -12.84 -11.06
CA PRO A 138 -29.98 -13.68 -10.01
C PRO A 138 -29.23 -13.49 -8.68
N ASP A 139 -29.93 -13.68 -7.56
CA ASP A 139 -29.38 -13.56 -6.20
C ASP A 139 -28.12 -14.42 -5.96
N PHE A 140 -27.98 -15.53 -6.70
CA PHE A 140 -26.77 -16.34 -6.74
C PHE A 140 -26.28 -16.49 -8.18
N VAL A 141 -25.02 -16.11 -8.40
CA VAL A 141 -24.25 -16.35 -9.64
C VAL A 141 -23.07 -17.25 -9.27
N GLU A 142 -22.93 -18.38 -9.95
CA GLU A 142 -21.80 -19.30 -9.71
C GLU A 142 -20.47 -18.60 -10.04
N PRO A 143 -19.44 -18.66 -9.18
CA PRO A 143 -18.12 -18.11 -9.48
C PRO A 143 -17.54 -18.69 -10.76
N ALA A 144 -17.09 -17.82 -11.67
CA ALA A 144 -16.49 -18.27 -12.92
C ALA A 144 -15.18 -19.03 -12.68
N LYS A 145 -15.01 -20.14 -13.39
CA LYS A 145 -13.75 -20.90 -13.37
C LYS A 145 -12.69 -20.14 -14.17
N THR A 146 -11.48 -20.05 -13.64
CA THR A 146 -10.35 -19.49 -14.39
C THR A 146 -10.06 -20.36 -15.61
N LYS A 147 -10.13 -19.76 -16.79
CA LYS A 147 -9.68 -20.34 -18.05
C LYS A 147 -8.24 -19.88 -18.31
N ILE A 148 -7.40 -20.77 -18.84
CA ILE A 148 -6.00 -20.46 -19.18
C ILE A 148 -5.71 -20.97 -20.59
N THR A 149 -5.22 -20.09 -21.46
CA THR A 149 -4.71 -20.38 -22.80
C THR A 149 -3.21 -20.08 -22.83
N THR A 150 -2.40 -20.93 -23.47
CA THR A 150 -0.97 -20.67 -23.70
C THR A 150 -0.75 -20.50 -25.20
N LEU A 151 -0.24 -19.34 -25.61
CA LEU A 151 0.09 -19.06 -27.01
C LEU A 151 1.30 -19.91 -27.48
N PRO A 152 1.46 -20.19 -28.79
CA PRO A 152 2.57 -20.99 -29.31
C PRO A 152 3.98 -20.48 -28.98
N ASN A 153 4.11 -19.18 -28.65
CA ASN A 153 5.37 -18.57 -28.23
C ASN A 153 5.63 -18.61 -26.72
N GLY A 154 4.71 -19.15 -25.92
CA GLY A 154 4.86 -19.36 -24.48
C GLY A 154 4.18 -18.34 -23.57
N VAL A 155 3.59 -17.26 -24.12
CA VAL A 155 2.77 -16.33 -23.32
C VAL A 155 1.55 -17.06 -22.77
N LYS A 156 1.24 -16.86 -21.48
CA LYS A 156 -0.01 -17.35 -20.87
C LYS A 156 -1.05 -16.23 -20.78
N ILE A 157 -2.29 -16.58 -21.10
CA ILE A 157 -3.47 -15.72 -20.97
C ILE A 157 -4.41 -16.42 -19.99
N ALA A 158 -4.73 -15.79 -18.87
CA ALA A 158 -5.65 -16.30 -17.87
C ALA A 158 -6.82 -15.33 -17.68
N SER A 159 -8.04 -15.82 -17.52
CA SER A 159 -9.13 -14.96 -17.07
C SER A 159 -10.23 -15.65 -16.28
N GLU A 160 -10.94 -14.84 -15.50
CA GLU A 160 -12.20 -15.18 -14.84
C GLU A 160 -13.26 -14.12 -15.20
N ALA A 161 -14.47 -14.56 -15.52
CA ALA A 161 -15.61 -13.66 -15.69
C ALA A 161 -16.11 -13.19 -14.32
N SER A 162 -16.57 -11.95 -14.22
CA SER A 162 -17.10 -11.36 -12.99
C SER A 162 -18.46 -10.73 -13.23
N PRO A 163 -19.43 -10.84 -12.28
CA PRO A 163 -20.68 -10.10 -12.34
C PRO A 163 -20.49 -8.58 -12.23
N SER A 164 -19.31 -8.10 -11.80
CA SER A 164 -18.98 -6.68 -11.70
C SER A 164 -19.14 -5.94 -13.05
N PRO A 165 -19.49 -4.65 -13.04
CA PRO A 165 -19.32 -3.78 -14.20
C PRO A 165 -17.85 -3.36 -14.45
N SER A 166 -16.96 -3.53 -13.46
CA SER A 166 -15.52 -3.29 -13.61
C SER A 166 -14.77 -4.51 -14.13
N ALA A 167 -13.65 -4.25 -14.80
CA ALA A 167 -12.63 -5.22 -15.14
C ALA A 167 -11.27 -4.74 -14.64
N SER A 168 -10.39 -5.70 -14.32
CA SER A 168 -8.98 -5.49 -14.04
C SER A 168 -8.16 -6.38 -14.96
N VAL A 169 -7.16 -5.82 -15.64
CA VAL A 169 -6.26 -6.53 -16.55
C VAL A 169 -4.82 -6.26 -16.11
N GLY A 170 -4.05 -7.32 -15.91
CA GLY A 170 -2.65 -7.25 -15.50
C GLY A 170 -1.73 -8.05 -16.42
N LEU A 171 -0.58 -7.47 -16.77
CA LEU A 171 0.52 -8.13 -17.44
C LEU A 171 1.66 -8.30 -16.43
N TYR A 172 1.91 -9.56 -16.09
CA TYR A 172 2.87 -9.98 -15.09
C TYR A 172 4.08 -10.61 -15.78
N ILE A 173 5.27 -10.26 -15.30
CA ILE A 173 6.53 -10.73 -15.86
C ILE A 173 7.34 -11.34 -14.72
N ASP A 174 7.75 -12.59 -14.87
CA ASP A 174 8.84 -13.18 -14.07
C ASP A 174 10.13 -12.42 -14.40
N CYS A 175 10.42 -11.35 -13.65
CA CYS A 175 11.55 -10.44 -13.80
C CYS A 175 11.60 -9.54 -12.55
N GLY A 176 12.77 -9.06 -12.14
CA GLY A 176 12.91 -8.28 -10.91
C GLY A 176 14.36 -8.13 -10.50
N SER A 177 14.61 -7.62 -9.29
CA SER A 177 15.98 -7.36 -8.82
C SER A 177 16.89 -8.59 -8.81
N ILE A 178 16.35 -9.82 -8.68
CA ILE A 178 17.16 -11.05 -8.77
C ILE A 178 17.86 -11.20 -10.13
N TYR A 179 17.26 -10.68 -11.20
CA TYR A 179 17.79 -10.74 -12.57
C TYR A 179 18.71 -9.56 -12.91
N GLU A 180 18.86 -8.57 -12.05
CA GLU A 180 19.76 -7.43 -12.28
C GLU A 180 21.24 -7.85 -12.25
N THR A 181 22.04 -7.21 -13.10
CA THR A 181 23.50 -7.26 -13.05
C THR A 181 24.05 -6.08 -12.24
N PRO A 182 25.33 -6.07 -11.82
CA PRO A 182 25.93 -4.89 -11.17
C PRO A 182 25.85 -3.60 -12.03
N ALA A 183 25.81 -3.75 -13.36
CA ALA A 183 25.61 -2.66 -14.30
C ALA A 183 24.15 -2.16 -14.30
N SER A 184 23.18 -3.07 -14.32
CA SER A 184 21.73 -2.77 -14.36
C SER A 184 21.08 -2.72 -12.97
N SER A 185 21.86 -2.52 -11.90
CA SER A 185 21.32 -2.49 -10.53
C SER A 185 20.37 -1.30 -10.36
N GLY A 186 19.16 -1.53 -9.85
CA GLY A 186 18.09 -0.54 -9.76
C GLY A 186 17.28 -0.35 -11.06
N ALA A 187 17.53 -1.13 -12.12
CA ALA A 187 16.74 -1.09 -13.34
C ALA A 187 15.26 -1.49 -13.10
N SER A 188 14.98 -2.46 -12.21
CA SER A 188 13.61 -2.82 -11.86
C SER A 188 12.84 -1.66 -11.22
N HIS A 189 13.45 -0.94 -10.26
CA HIS A 189 12.84 0.25 -9.67
C HIS A 189 12.62 1.36 -10.70
N LEU A 190 13.60 1.60 -11.58
CA LEU A 190 13.45 2.61 -12.63
C LEU A 190 12.38 2.22 -13.67
N LEU A 191 12.21 0.93 -14.00
CA LEU A 191 11.16 0.43 -14.90
C LEU A 191 9.76 0.55 -14.30
N GLU A 192 9.61 0.46 -12.98
CA GLU A 192 8.36 0.80 -12.30
C GLU A 192 8.04 2.30 -12.47
N ARG A 193 9.02 3.19 -12.26
CA ARG A 193 8.84 4.64 -12.47
C ARG A 193 8.63 5.03 -13.94
N MET A 194 9.19 4.26 -14.87
CA MET A 194 9.02 4.42 -16.31
C MET A 194 7.79 3.70 -16.88
N ALA A 195 6.97 3.05 -16.04
CA ALA A 195 5.71 2.47 -16.47
C ALA A 195 4.76 3.55 -17.03
N PHE A 196 4.03 3.20 -18.10
CA PHE A 196 3.03 4.07 -18.74
C PHE A 196 3.59 5.46 -19.13
N LYS A 197 4.87 5.52 -19.51
CA LYS A 197 5.52 6.69 -20.14
C LYS A 197 5.38 6.63 -21.65
N SER A 198 6.20 7.37 -22.40
CA SER A 198 6.11 7.35 -23.86
C SER A 198 6.44 5.94 -24.41
N THR A 199 5.62 5.48 -25.36
CA THR A 199 5.85 4.26 -26.16
C THR A 199 6.29 4.67 -27.57
N THR A 200 6.69 3.71 -28.41
CA THR A 200 6.96 4.01 -29.83
C THR A 200 5.72 4.48 -30.60
N ASN A 201 4.51 4.22 -30.07
CA ASN A 201 3.22 4.47 -30.72
C ASN A 201 2.42 5.61 -30.06
N ARG A 202 2.71 5.94 -28.79
CA ARG A 202 1.99 6.91 -27.96
C ARG A 202 2.97 7.81 -27.22
N SER A 203 2.78 9.12 -27.31
CA SER A 203 3.42 10.03 -26.35
C SER A 203 2.80 9.85 -24.97
N HIS A 204 3.58 10.06 -23.89
CA HIS A 204 3.08 10.01 -22.51
C HIS A 204 1.81 10.86 -22.29
N LEU A 205 1.70 12.03 -22.93
CA LEU A 205 0.47 12.85 -22.89
C LEU A 205 -0.73 12.16 -23.55
N ARG A 206 -0.53 11.50 -24.70
CA ARG A 206 -1.59 10.74 -25.37
C ARG A 206 -2.05 9.57 -24.50
N LEU A 207 -1.10 8.81 -23.94
CA LEU A 207 -1.38 7.68 -23.06
C LEU A 207 -2.20 8.12 -21.84
N VAL A 208 -1.77 9.17 -21.12
CA VAL A 208 -2.52 9.71 -19.97
C VAL A 208 -3.94 10.14 -20.37
N ARG A 209 -4.12 10.75 -21.54
CA ARG A 209 -5.46 11.14 -22.03
C ARG A 209 -6.33 9.96 -22.42
N GLU A 210 -5.78 8.91 -23.02
CA GLU A 210 -6.52 7.66 -23.29
C GLU A 210 -7.00 7.04 -21.96
N VAL A 211 -6.11 6.92 -20.97
CA VAL A 211 -6.44 6.41 -19.62
C VAL A 211 -7.52 7.24 -18.92
N GLU A 212 -7.33 8.56 -18.81
CA GLU A 212 -8.32 9.46 -18.18
C GLU A 212 -9.67 9.44 -18.89
N SER A 213 -9.69 9.35 -20.23
CA SER A 213 -10.92 9.46 -21.02
C SER A 213 -11.93 8.34 -20.79
N ILE A 214 -11.45 7.14 -20.43
CA ILE A 214 -12.30 5.98 -20.10
C ILE A 214 -12.51 5.82 -18.58
N GLY A 215 -12.01 6.77 -17.76
CA GLY A 215 -12.03 6.67 -16.30
C GLY A 215 -11.12 5.56 -15.76
N GLY A 216 -10.05 5.22 -16.49
CA GLY A 216 -9.13 4.15 -16.15
C GLY A 216 -8.13 4.52 -15.05
N ASN A 217 -7.63 3.50 -14.37
CA ASN A 217 -6.52 3.60 -13.42
C ASN A 217 -5.41 2.64 -13.84
N VAL A 218 -4.16 3.13 -13.91
CA VAL A 218 -2.98 2.31 -14.26
C VAL A 218 -1.98 2.31 -13.11
N THR A 219 -1.42 1.14 -12.83
CA THR A 219 -0.47 0.91 -11.73
C THR A 219 0.64 -0.03 -12.18
N ALA A 220 1.82 0.11 -11.59
CA ALA A 220 2.93 -0.81 -11.78
C ALA A 220 3.59 -1.12 -10.43
N SER A 221 4.20 -2.29 -10.31
CA SER A 221 5.04 -2.63 -9.15
C SER A 221 6.25 -3.47 -9.57
N ALA A 222 7.40 -3.16 -8.98
CA ALA A 222 8.58 -4.00 -9.01
C ALA A 222 8.68 -4.85 -7.73
N SER A 223 9.08 -6.10 -7.91
CA SER A 223 9.49 -6.98 -6.81
C SER A 223 10.86 -7.60 -7.09
N ARG A 224 11.34 -8.43 -6.17
CA ARG A 224 12.60 -9.18 -6.35
C ARG A 224 12.49 -10.17 -7.51
N GLU A 225 11.37 -10.89 -7.61
CA GLU A 225 11.16 -11.97 -8.59
C GLU A 225 10.18 -11.64 -9.73
N GLN A 226 9.28 -10.67 -9.54
CA GLN A 226 8.22 -10.34 -10.51
C GLN A 226 8.01 -8.83 -10.70
N MET A 227 7.66 -8.43 -11.92
CA MET A 227 7.11 -7.11 -12.25
C MET A 227 5.62 -7.27 -12.56
N SER A 228 4.79 -6.32 -12.15
CA SER A 228 3.37 -6.27 -12.54
C SER A 228 3.03 -4.92 -13.15
N TYR A 229 2.25 -4.94 -14.23
CA TYR A 229 1.63 -3.76 -14.83
C TYR A 229 0.13 -4.03 -14.87
N THR A 230 -0.68 -3.15 -14.30
CA THR A 230 -2.11 -3.38 -14.08
C THR A 230 -2.95 -2.17 -14.52
N TYR A 231 -4.12 -2.45 -15.08
CA TYR A 231 -5.08 -1.49 -15.60
C TYR A 231 -6.47 -1.87 -15.10
N ASP A 232 -7.15 -0.97 -14.40
CA ASP A 232 -8.54 -1.11 -13.96
C ASP A 232 -9.45 -0.12 -14.71
N ALA A 233 -10.61 -0.56 -15.20
CA ALA A 233 -11.64 0.31 -15.78
C ALA A 233 -13.03 -0.39 -15.79
N LEU A 234 -14.00 0.18 -16.51
CA LEU A 234 -15.24 -0.51 -16.85
C LEU A 234 -15.00 -1.58 -17.91
N LYS A 235 -15.64 -2.75 -17.77
CA LYS A 235 -15.42 -3.92 -18.63
C LYS A 235 -15.69 -3.69 -20.12
N SER A 236 -16.47 -2.66 -20.47
CA SER A 236 -16.72 -2.24 -21.85
C SER A 236 -15.48 -1.75 -22.59
N TYR A 237 -14.41 -1.40 -21.87
CA TYR A 237 -13.15 -0.89 -22.44
C TYR A 237 -12.01 -1.93 -22.35
N ALA A 238 -12.33 -3.22 -22.18
CA ALA A 238 -11.32 -4.27 -22.12
C ALA A 238 -10.36 -4.28 -23.34
N PRO A 239 -10.80 -4.02 -24.59
CA PRO A 239 -9.88 -3.88 -25.73
C PRO A 239 -8.86 -2.75 -25.55
N GLU A 240 -9.31 -1.56 -25.16
CA GLU A 240 -8.45 -0.38 -24.96
C GLU A 240 -7.48 -0.58 -23.80
N MET A 241 -7.94 -1.18 -22.69
CA MET A 241 -7.10 -1.53 -21.53
C MET A 241 -5.97 -2.47 -21.96
N VAL A 242 -6.29 -3.54 -22.68
CA VAL A 242 -5.33 -4.55 -23.16
C VAL A 242 -4.33 -3.93 -24.14
N GLU A 243 -4.79 -3.11 -25.09
CA GLU A 243 -3.91 -2.49 -26.09
C GLU A 243 -2.92 -1.51 -25.43
N VAL A 244 -3.39 -0.61 -24.56
CA VAL A 244 -2.53 0.35 -23.85
C VAL A 244 -1.55 -0.37 -22.93
N LEU A 245 -2.00 -1.41 -22.21
CA LEU A 245 -1.15 -2.19 -21.31
C LEU A 245 -0.03 -2.91 -22.07
N ILE A 246 -0.36 -3.61 -23.16
CA ILE A 246 0.64 -4.33 -23.97
C ILE A 246 1.60 -3.36 -24.64
N ASP A 247 1.11 -2.25 -25.22
CA ASP A 247 1.99 -1.25 -25.86
C ASP A 247 2.96 -0.61 -24.85
N SER A 248 2.50 -0.32 -23.63
CA SER A 248 3.31 0.26 -22.55
C SER A 248 4.45 -0.67 -22.08
N VAL A 249 4.21 -1.98 -22.08
CA VAL A 249 5.17 -2.99 -21.60
C VAL A 249 6.08 -3.49 -22.72
N ARG A 250 5.55 -3.65 -23.92
CA ARG A 250 6.24 -4.25 -25.08
C ARG A 250 7.04 -3.23 -25.89
N ASN A 251 6.52 -2.02 -26.06
CA ASN A 251 7.09 -1.00 -26.94
C ASN A 251 7.49 0.30 -26.19
N PRO A 252 8.13 0.25 -25.00
CA PRO A 252 8.52 1.46 -24.30
C PRO A 252 9.55 2.25 -25.12
N ALA A 253 9.38 3.57 -25.19
CA ALA A 253 10.36 4.49 -25.76
C ALA A 253 11.03 5.25 -24.61
N PHE A 254 12.21 4.79 -24.18
CA PHE A 254 12.93 5.39 -23.06
C PHE A 254 13.60 6.71 -23.49
N LEU A 255 12.84 7.80 -23.44
CA LEU A 255 13.32 9.13 -23.82
C LEU A 255 14.23 9.69 -22.72
N GLU A 256 15.43 10.20 -23.10
CA GLU A 256 16.46 10.64 -22.14
C GLU A 256 15.95 11.62 -21.07
N TRP A 257 15.05 12.53 -21.45
CA TRP A 257 14.49 13.52 -20.52
C TRP A 257 13.46 12.91 -19.55
N GLU A 258 12.65 11.94 -19.99
CA GLU A 258 11.69 11.23 -19.12
C GLU A 258 12.44 10.36 -18.11
N VAL A 259 13.47 9.64 -18.56
CA VAL A 259 14.37 8.84 -17.70
C VAL A 259 15.08 9.75 -16.69
N LYS A 260 15.66 10.87 -17.14
CA LYS A 260 16.33 11.83 -16.26
C LYS A 260 15.38 12.43 -15.21
N GLU A 261 14.13 12.72 -15.58
CA GLU A 261 13.10 13.17 -14.65
C GLU A 261 12.80 12.12 -13.57
N GLN A 262 12.61 10.85 -13.96
CA GLN A 262 12.36 9.79 -12.98
C GLN A 262 13.58 9.51 -12.10
N LEU A 263 14.81 9.61 -12.62
CA LEU A 263 16.03 9.52 -11.83
C LEU A 263 16.13 10.64 -10.77
N GLN A 264 15.69 11.87 -11.06
CA GLN A 264 15.61 12.93 -10.03
C GLN A 264 14.54 12.65 -8.96
N LYS A 265 13.42 12.03 -9.35
CA LYS A 265 12.37 11.59 -8.41
C LYS A 265 12.87 10.47 -7.49
N ILE A 266 13.52 9.45 -8.05
CA ILE A 266 14.18 8.39 -7.28
C ILE A 266 15.27 8.97 -6.36
N LYS A 267 16.07 9.94 -6.82
CA LYS A 267 17.05 10.63 -5.95
C LYS A 267 16.38 11.33 -4.76
N SER A 268 15.23 11.96 -4.99
CA SER A 268 14.45 12.63 -3.94
C SER A 268 13.84 11.63 -2.95
N GLU A 269 13.39 10.47 -3.44
CA GLU A 269 12.91 9.36 -2.62
C GLU A 269 14.03 8.74 -1.76
N ILE A 270 15.23 8.51 -2.32
CA ILE A 270 16.40 8.05 -1.55
C ILE A 270 16.74 9.04 -0.43
N ALA A 271 16.67 10.35 -0.71
CA ALA A 271 16.88 11.37 0.31
C ALA A 271 15.78 11.39 1.39
N GLY A 272 14.57 10.92 1.07
CA GLY A 272 13.45 10.75 1.99
C GLY A 272 13.37 9.38 2.68
N VAL A 273 14.28 8.44 2.41
CA VAL A 273 14.16 7.04 2.89
C VAL A 273 14.09 6.91 4.41
N SER A 274 14.66 7.86 5.15
CA SER A 274 14.57 7.93 6.62
C SER A 274 13.14 8.12 7.15
N SER A 275 12.21 8.62 6.33
CA SER A 275 10.78 8.69 6.71
C SER A 275 10.04 7.36 6.53
N ASN A 276 10.70 6.31 6.01
CA ASN A 276 10.16 4.95 5.96
C ASN A 276 11.19 3.91 6.49
N PRO A 277 11.44 3.87 7.81
CA PRO A 277 12.38 2.91 8.40
C PRO A 277 11.98 1.45 8.20
N GLN A 278 10.68 1.16 8.06
CA GLN A 278 10.18 -0.20 7.83
C GLN A 278 10.63 -0.73 6.46
N GLY A 279 10.49 0.07 5.40
CA GLY A 279 10.99 -0.28 4.06
C GLY A 279 12.51 -0.45 4.05
N LEU A 280 13.24 0.47 4.70
CA LEU A 280 14.70 0.38 4.83
C LEU A 280 15.14 -0.90 5.54
N LEU A 281 14.46 -1.29 6.63
CA LEU A 281 14.78 -2.52 7.36
C LEU A 281 14.47 -3.79 6.56
N LEU A 282 13.41 -3.81 5.76
CA LEU A 282 13.16 -4.93 4.86
C LEU A 282 14.26 -5.06 3.80
N GLU A 283 14.75 -3.96 3.21
CA GLU A 283 15.90 -4.00 2.30
C GLU A 283 17.19 -4.43 3.02
N ALA A 284 17.43 -3.94 4.23
CA ALA A 284 18.58 -4.31 5.05
C ALA A 284 18.58 -5.81 5.42
N LEU A 285 17.43 -6.38 5.81
CA LEU A 285 17.30 -7.82 6.08
C LEU A 285 17.64 -8.66 4.85
N HIS A 286 17.22 -8.26 3.65
CA HIS A 286 17.57 -8.98 2.42
C HIS A 286 19.07 -8.87 2.13
N SER A 287 19.64 -7.67 2.22
CA SER A 287 21.06 -7.43 1.95
C SER A 287 21.99 -8.08 2.98
N ALA A 288 21.55 -8.30 4.22
CA ALA A 288 22.34 -8.94 5.27
C ALA A 288 22.12 -10.46 5.30
N GLY A 289 20.87 -10.93 5.21
CA GLY A 289 20.51 -12.32 5.40
C GLY A 289 20.79 -13.23 4.21
N TYR A 290 20.87 -12.68 2.99
CA TYR A 290 21.16 -13.44 1.78
C TYR A 290 22.53 -13.10 1.18
N SER A 291 23.09 -14.08 0.48
CA SER A 291 24.09 -13.90 -0.57
C SER A 291 23.49 -14.28 -1.92
N GLY A 292 23.98 -13.66 -3.01
CA GLY A 292 23.52 -13.89 -4.37
C GLY A 292 22.36 -12.98 -4.78
N ALA A 293 21.32 -13.55 -5.40
CA ALA A 293 20.32 -12.79 -6.12
C ALA A 293 19.30 -12.03 -5.24
N LEU A 294 18.75 -12.64 -4.18
CA LEU A 294 17.80 -12.00 -3.26
C LEU A 294 18.44 -10.89 -2.40
N ALA A 295 19.76 -10.95 -2.24
CA ALA A 295 20.56 -9.94 -1.55
C ALA A 295 20.66 -8.60 -2.31
N LYS A 296 20.33 -8.59 -3.60
CA LYS A 296 20.33 -7.37 -4.40
C LYS A 296 19.24 -6.42 -3.88
N PRO A 297 19.54 -5.12 -3.73
CA PRO A 297 18.54 -4.16 -3.31
C PRO A 297 17.48 -4.03 -4.40
N LEU A 298 16.21 -3.93 -3.99
CA LEU A 298 15.11 -3.57 -4.87
C LEU A 298 15.12 -2.06 -5.10
N MET A 299 15.40 -1.27 -4.07
CA MET A 299 15.54 0.18 -4.18
C MET A 299 16.91 0.56 -4.75
N ALA A 300 16.93 1.28 -5.87
CA ALA A 300 18.16 1.80 -6.47
C ALA A 300 18.98 2.64 -5.46
N SER A 301 20.28 2.37 -5.34
CA SER A 301 21.19 3.21 -4.55
C SER A 301 21.54 4.52 -5.26
N GLU A 302 22.03 5.55 -4.56
CA GLU A 302 22.50 6.78 -5.21
C GLU A 302 23.61 6.50 -6.25
N SER A 303 24.48 5.52 -5.98
CA SER A 303 25.49 5.09 -6.96
C SER A 303 24.87 4.53 -8.24
N ALA A 304 23.72 3.85 -8.15
CA ALA A 304 23.00 3.28 -9.27
C ALA A 304 22.24 4.35 -10.05
N VAL A 305 21.57 5.28 -9.37
CA VAL A 305 20.88 6.43 -9.99
C VAL A 305 21.82 7.25 -10.87
N ASN A 306 23.09 7.38 -10.50
CA ASN A 306 24.10 8.08 -11.31
C ASN A 306 24.68 7.24 -12.48
N ARG A 307 24.36 5.94 -12.57
CA ARG A 307 24.80 5.03 -13.65
C ARG A 307 23.69 4.63 -14.62
N LEU A 308 22.45 4.53 -14.14
CA LEU A 308 21.31 4.08 -14.94
C LEU A 308 21.04 5.06 -16.10
N ASP A 309 20.89 4.52 -17.30
CA ASP A 309 20.61 5.27 -18.52
C ASP A 309 19.63 4.51 -19.43
N VAL A 310 19.27 5.15 -20.55
CA VAL A 310 18.39 4.60 -21.59
C VAL A 310 18.88 3.24 -22.10
N SER A 311 20.17 3.12 -22.41
CA SER A 311 20.75 1.91 -23.02
C SER A 311 20.72 0.71 -22.06
N ILE A 312 20.89 0.96 -20.75
CA ILE A 312 20.78 -0.06 -19.71
C ILE A 312 19.33 -0.54 -19.58
N LEU A 313 18.35 0.38 -19.64
CA LEU A 313 16.92 0.02 -19.60
C LEU A 313 16.49 -0.77 -20.84
N GLU A 314 16.80 -0.28 -22.04
CA GLU A 314 16.49 -0.96 -23.31
C GLU A 314 17.07 -2.38 -23.33
N LYS A 315 18.34 -2.52 -22.93
CA LYS A 315 19.00 -3.83 -22.84
C LYS A 315 18.34 -4.73 -21.80
N PHE A 316 18.05 -4.23 -20.60
CA PHE A 316 17.46 -5.05 -19.53
C PHE A 316 16.05 -5.52 -19.89
N VAL A 317 15.24 -4.68 -20.54
CA VAL A 317 13.92 -5.05 -21.09
C VAL A 317 14.11 -6.10 -22.19
N TYR A 318 14.97 -5.86 -23.17
CA TYR A 318 15.24 -6.81 -24.26
C TYR A 318 15.67 -8.20 -23.78
N GLU A 319 16.51 -8.28 -22.73
CA GLU A 319 17.00 -9.54 -22.18
C GLU A 319 15.97 -10.27 -21.30
N ASN A 320 14.98 -9.57 -20.71
CA ASN A 320 14.08 -10.16 -19.71
C ASN A 320 12.59 -10.21 -20.09
N TYR A 321 12.10 -9.30 -20.93
CA TYR A 321 10.66 -9.14 -21.23
C TYR A 321 10.28 -10.06 -22.39
N THR A 322 10.39 -11.36 -22.13
CA THR A 322 10.31 -12.44 -23.13
C THR A 322 9.01 -13.23 -23.01
N ALA A 323 8.45 -13.70 -24.12
CA ALA A 323 7.15 -14.40 -24.16
C ALA A 323 6.96 -15.51 -23.10
N PRO A 324 7.89 -16.48 -22.89
CA PRO A 324 7.72 -17.53 -21.88
C PRO A 324 7.80 -17.09 -20.41
N ARG A 325 8.01 -15.80 -20.15
CA ARG A 325 8.03 -15.17 -18.80
C ARG A 325 6.82 -14.25 -18.58
N MET A 326 5.95 -14.11 -19.58
CA MET A 326 4.79 -13.22 -19.54
C MET A 326 3.49 -13.98 -19.27
N VAL A 327 2.71 -13.47 -18.31
CA VAL A 327 1.35 -13.90 -18.00
C VAL A 327 0.44 -12.68 -18.05
N LEU A 328 -0.52 -12.66 -18.97
CA LEU A 328 -1.62 -11.70 -18.93
C LEU A 328 -2.79 -12.34 -18.17
N ALA A 329 -3.25 -11.70 -17.10
CA ALA A 329 -4.38 -12.15 -16.30
C ALA A 329 -5.47 -11.08 -16.26
N ALA A 330 -6.74 -11.47 -16.38
CA ALA A 330 -7.87 -10.55 -16.27
C ALA A 330 -8.99 -11.09 -15.36
N SER A 331 -9.62 -10.18 -14.60
CA SER A 331 -10.86 -10.46 -13.87
C SER A 331 -11.95 -9.51 -14.39
N GLY A 332 -13.14 -10.06 -14.69
CA GLY A 332 -14.23 -9.29 -15.30
C GLY A 332 -14.24 -9.21 -16.82
N VAL A 333 -13.41 -10.03 -17.51
CA VAL A 333 -13.35 -10.10 -18.98
C VAL A 333 -13.57 -11.55 -19.45
N GLU A 334 -14.41 -11.74 -20.46
CA GLU A 334 -14.64 -13.06 -21.05
C GLU A 334 -13.38 -13.59 -21.75
N HIS A 335 -13.13 -14.89 -21.61
CA HIS A 335 -11.83 -15.46 -22.01
C HIS A 335 -11.60 -15.43 -23.52
N ASP A 336 -12.63 -15.77 -24.29
CA ASP A 336 -12.50 -15.93 -25.74
C ASP A 336 -12.39 -14.54 -26.41
N GLU A 337 -13.06 -13.52 -25.84
CA GLU A 337 -12.87 -12.10 -26.15
C GLU A 337 -11.43 -11.67 -25.84
N LEU A 338 -10.96 -11.90 -24.61
CA LEU A 338 -9.60 -11.54 -24.19
C LEU A 338 -8.53 -12.17 -25.09
N VAL A 339 -8.62 -13.47 -25.38
CA VAL A 339 -7.66 -14.16 -26.26
C VAL A 339 -7.68 -13.54 -27.66
N SER A 340 -8.85 -13.20 -28.21
CA SER A 340 -8.96 -12.58 -29.53
C SER A 340 -8.30 -11.19 -29.64
N ILE A 341 -8.22 -10.45 -28.54
CA ILE A 341 -7.55 -9.14 -28.46
C ILE A 341 -6.05 -9.32 -28.22
N VAL A 342 -5.66 -10.25 -27.33
CA VAL A 342 -4.27 -10.43 -26.88
C VAL A 342 -3.40 -11.19 -27.89
N GLU A 343 -3.95 -12.20 -28.57
CA GLU A 343 -3.17 -13.02 -29.52
C GLU A 343 -2.53 -12.19 -30.65
N PRO A 344 -3.23 -11.27 -31.35
CA PRO A 344 -2.60 -10.41 -32.36
C PRO A 344 -1.52 -9.46 -31.81
N LEU A 345 -1.55 -9.15 -30.50
CA LEU A 345 -0.66 -8.18 -29.87
C LEU A 345 0.58 -8.80 -29.21
N LEU A 346 0.60 -10.12 -28.98
CA LEU A 346 1.71 -10.83 -28.32
C LEU A 346 2.24 -12.06 -29.06
N SER A 347 1.54 -12.61 -30.05
CA SER A 347 1.93 -13.88 -30.73
C SER A 347 3.24 -13.81 -31.52
N ASP A 348 3.65 -12.61 -31.97
CA ASP A 348 4.88 -12.37 -32.72
C ASP A 348 6.11 -12.08 -31.83
N LEU A 349 5.94 -12.03 -30.50
CA LEU A 349 7.08 -12.02 -29.58
C LEU A 349 7.92 -13.30 -29.75
N PRO A 350 9.26 -13.20 -29.77
CA PRO A 350 10.13 -14.34 -30.02
C PRO A 350 10.07 -15.36 -28.88
N ASN A 351 9.85 -16.62 -29.23
CA ASN A 351 9.96 -17.74 -28.30
C ASN A 351 11.46 -18.02 -28.03
N VAL A 352 11.98 -17.42 -26.96
CA VAL A 352 13.35 -17.62 -26.49
C VAL A 352 13.36 -18.56 -25.28
N LYS A 353 14.43 -19.35 -25.13
CA LYS A 353 14.58 -20.23 -23.96
C LYS A 353 14.58 -19.39 -22.67
N ARG A 354 13.69 -19.70 -21.73
CA ARG A 354 13.67 -19.08 -20.39
C ARG A 354 15.06 -19.22 -19.74
N PRO A 355 15.68 -18.13 -19.23
CA PRO A 355 16.95 -18.20 -18.52
C PRO A 355 16.82 -19.00 -17.22
N GLU A 356 17.94 -19.50 -16.70
CA GLU A 356 17.95 -20.13 -15.38
C GLU A 356 17.75 -19.07 -14.28
N GLU A 357 16.97 -19.41 -13.26
CA GLU A 357 16.68 -18.52 -12.13
C GLU A 357 17.98 -18.20 -11.34
N PRO A 358 18.30 -16.90 -11.12
CA PRO A 358 19.45 -16.49 -10.32
C PRO A 358 19.38 -17.01 -8.88
N LYS A 359 20.36 -17.82 -8.49
CA LYS A 359 20.37 -18.48 -7.18
C LYS A 359 20.73 -17.51 -6.05
N SER A 360 20.16 -17.78 -4.88
CA SER A 360 20.55 -17.17 -3.62
C SER A 360 20.82 -18.23 -2.55
N VAL A 361 21.62 -17.87 -1.55
CA VAL A 361 21.90 -18.69 -0.37
C VAL A 361 21.63 -17.83 0.85
N TYR A 362 20.79 -18.30 1.77
CA TYR A 362 20.59 -17.65 3.05
C TYR A 362 21.79 -17.94 3.97
N VAL A 363 22.29 -16.91 4.66
CA VAL A 363 23.51 -16.96 5.47
C VAL A 363 23.33 -16.35 6.87
N GLY A 364 22.23 -15.64 7.11
CA GLY A 364 22.07 -14.79 8.30
C GLY A 364 23.00 -13.58 8.27
N GLY A 365 22.94 -12.73 9.30
CA GLY A 365 23.79 -11.55 9.38
C GLY A 365 23.25 -10.46 10.30
N ASP A 366 23.99 -9.36 10.40
CA ASP A 366 23.60 -8.17 11.15
C ASP A 366 23.78 -6.90 10.31
N TYR A 367 22.78 -6.03 10.33
CA TYR A 367 22.83 -4.69 9.75
C TYR A 367 22.48 -3.65 10.81
N ARG A 368 23.33 -2.64 10.97
CA ARG A 368 23.11 -1.54 11.90
C ARG A 368 23.36 -0.21 11.22
N CYS A 369 22.41 0.71 11.36
CA CYS A 369 22.53 2.08 10.86
C CYS A 369 22.15 3.07 11.97
N GLN A 370 23.15 3.73 12.55
CA GLN A 370 22.91 4.83 13.48
C GLN A 370 22.28 5.99 12.71
N ALA A 371 21.13 6.46 13.18
CA ALA A 371 20.42 7.62 12.64
C ALA A 371 19.86 8.47 13.79
N ASP A 372 19.74 9.77 13.55
CA ASP A 372 19.08 10.68 14.48
C ASP A 372 17.56 10.48 14.39
N SER A 373 17.03 9.70 15.34
CA SER A 373 15.63 9.28 15.40
C SER A 373 15.20 9.15 16.86
N LEU A 374 13.99 9.60 17.17
CA LEU A 374 13.39 9.43 18.50
C LEU A 374 13.14 7.95 18.85
N ASN A 375 12.99 7.10 17.83
CA ASN A 375 12.68 5.69 17.96
C ASN A 375 13.75 4.80 17.32
N THR A 376 13.95 3.64 17.92
CA THR A 376 14.80 2.57 17.41
C THR A 376 13.93 1.51 16.76
N HIS A 377 14.22 1.24 15.49
CA HIS A 377 13.52 0.28 14.67
C HIS A 377 14.40 -0.97 14.55
N ILE A 378 13.82 -2.14 14.82
CA ILE A 378 14.54 -3.42 14.87
C ILE A 378 13.73 -4.47 14.13
N ALA A 379 14.41 -5.33 13.37
CA ALA A 379 13.82 -6.53 12.81
C ALA A 379 14.73 -7.75 13.06
N LEU A 380 14.11 -8.87 13.45
CA LEU A 380 14.74 -10.18 13.55
C LEU A 380 14.04 -11.11 12.54
N ALA A 381 14.80 -11.83 11.72
CA ALA A 381 14.26 -12.73 10.70
C ALA A 381 15.05 -14.05 10.59
N PHE A 382 14.37 -15.06 10.06
CA PHE A 382 14.87 -16.41 9.81
C PHE A 382 14.44 -16.89 8.41
N GLU A 383 15.14 -17.88 7.86
CA GLU A 383 14.80 -18.45 6.56
C GLU A 383 13.48 -19.24 6.60
N VAL A 384 12.70 -19.11 5.54
CA VAL A 384 11.58 -20.00 5.19
C VAL A 384 12.04 -20.89 4.01
N PRO A 385 12.75 -21.99 4.28
CA PRO A 385 13.42 -22.77 3.24
C PRO A 385 12.40 -23.46 2.33
N GLY A 386 12.57 -23.28 1.01
CA GLY A 386 11.75 -23.89 -0.03
C GLY A 386 10.73 -22.96 -0.68
N GLY A 387 10.41 -21.83 -0.05
CA GLY A 387 9.54 -20.81 -0.64
C GLY A 387 8.16 -21.31 -1.06
N TRP A 388 7.58 -20.69 -2.10
CA TRP A 388 6.33 -21.12 -2.71
C TRP A 388 6.41 -22.54 -3.29
N ASN A 389 7.57 -22.96 -3.81
CA ASN A 389 7.79 -24.32 -4.30
C ASN A 389 7.65 -25.41 -3.20
N GLN A 390 7.60 -25.02 -1.92
CA GLN A 390 7.15 -25.86 -0.80
C GLN A 390 5.82 -25.34 -0.24
N GLU A 391 4.76 -25.40 -1.05
CA GLU A 391 3.40 -24.86 -0.81
C GLU A 391 2.91 -25.05 0.64
N ARG A 392 3.02 -26.26 1.22
CA ARG A 392 2.62 -26.55 2.62
C ARG A 392 3.39 -25.69 3.63
N SER A 393 4.70 -25.53 3.47
CA SER A 393 5.52 -24.71 4.37
C SER A 393 5.24 -23.21 4.19
N ALA A 394 5.00 -22.75 2.96
CA ALA A 394 4.57 -21.37 2.72
C ALA A 394 3.22 -21.07 3.41
N MET A 395 2.24 -21.98 3.30
CA MET A 395 0.95 -21.85 3.99
C MET A 395 1.08 -21.85 5.52
N ILE A 396 1.87 -22.76 6.10
CA ILE A 396 2.13 -22.79 7.54
C ILE A 396 2.78 -21.47 8.02
N VAL A 397 3.62 -20.83 7.20
CA VAL A 397 4.23 -19.54 7.55
C VAL A 397 3.25 -18.38 7.43
N THR A 398 2.30 -18.39 6.48
CA THR A 398 1.21 -17.40 6.43
C THR A 398 0.24 -17.57 7.62
N VAL A 399 -0.05 -18.82 7.97
CA VAL A 399 -0.75 -19.19 9.22
C VAL A 399 -0.05 -18.62 10.45
N LEU A 400 1.26 -18.81 10.54
CA LEU A 400 2.11 -18.32 11.63
C LEU A 400 2.16 -16.79 11.69
N GLN A 401 2.17 -16.11 10.54
CA GLN A 401 2.20 -14.65 10.44
C GLN A 401 0.92 -14.03 11.01
N MET A 402 -0.26 -14.56 10.69
CA MET A 402 -1.53 -14.07 11.26
C MET A 402 -1.68 -14.43 12.75
N LEU A 403 -1.24 -15.63 13.15
CA LEU A 403 -1.20 -16.07 14.55
C LEU A 403 -0.42 -15.08 15.42
N MET A 404 0.81 -14.76 15.01
CA MET A 404 1.65 -13.82 15.71
C MET A 404 1.06 -12.41 15.61
N GLY A 405 0.69 -11.99 14.40
CA GLY A 405 0.00 -10.73 14.14
C GLY A 405 0.75 -9.53 14.72
N GLY A 406 0.10 -8.79 15.61
CA GLY A 406 0.61 -7.54 16.18
C GLY A 406 0.03 -6.29 15.51
N GLY A 407 0.79 -5.20 15.48
CA GLY A 407 0.37 -3.94 14.89
C GLY A 407 1.11 -2.72 15.45
N GLY A 408 0.47 -1.55 15.37
CA GLY A 408 0.89 -0.33 16.05
C GLY A 408 -0.06 0.02 17.20
N SER A 409 0.48 0.51 18.32
CA SER A 409 -0.26 0.83 19.55
C SER A 409 -1.32 1.92 19.36
N PHE A 410 -1.20 2.75 18.32
CA PHE A 410 -2.13 3.83 17.97
C PHE A 410 -3.21 3.45 16.93
N SER A 411 -3.35 2.17 16.56
CA SER A 411 -4.35 1.78 15.56
C SER A 411 -5.78 1.95 16.09
N ALA A 412 -6.50 2.99 15.64
CA ALA A 412 -7.83 3.35 16.11
C ALA A 412 -9.00 2.56 15.49
N GLY A 413 -8.74 1.51 14.70
CA GLY A 413 -9.78 0.70 14.05
C GLY A 413 -10.63 -0.13 15.04
N GLY A 414 -11.78 -0.62 14.59
CA GLY A 414 -12.66 -1.49 15.38
C GLY A 414 -12.14 -2.93 15.58
N PRO A 415 -12.96 -3.81 16.17
CA PRO A 415 -12.69 -5.24 16.25
C PRO A 415 -12.42 -5.88 14.86
N GLY A 416 -11.67 -6.98 14.84
CA GLY A 416 -11.30 -7.70 13.61
C GLY A 416 -9.89 -7.40 13.08
N LYS A 417 -9.30 -6.24 13.41
CA LYS A 417 -7.95 -5.83 12.97
C LYS A 417 -6.75 -6.61 13.59
N GLY A 418 -6.98 -7.77 14.20
CA GLY A 418 -5.93 -8.56 14.85
C GLY A 418 -5.59 -8.20 16.31
N MET A 419 -6.44 -7.45 17.03
CA MET A 419 -6.21 -7.08 18.45
C MET A 419 -6.06 -8.28 19.40
N HIS A 420 -6.58 -9.45 19.03
CA HIS A 420 -6.46 -10.69 19.79
C HIS A 420 -5.31 -11.61 19.31
N SER A 421 -4.48 -11.14 18.37
CA SER A 421 -3.28 -11.87 17.95
C SER A 421 -2.25 -11.95 19.08
N ARG A 422 -1.38 -12.95 19.00
CA ARG A 422 -0.46 -13.30 20.10
C ARG A 422 0.43 -12.13 20.51
N LEU A 423 1.04 -11.43 19.55
CA LEU A 423 1.95 -10.32 19.83
C LEU A 423 1.21 -9.10 20.36
N TYR A 424 -0.02 -8.82 19.87
CA TYR A 424 -0.82 -7.70 20.36
C TYR A 424 -1.16 -7.88 21.85
N LEU A 425 -1.67 -9.05 22.23
CA LEU A 425 -2.08 -9.35 23.62
C LEU A 425 -0.90 -9.48 24.60
N ARG A 426 0.25 -9.97 24.13
CA ARG A 426 1.41 -10.24 25.01
C ARG A 426 2.41 -9.11 25.07
N ILE A 427 2.53 -8.31 24.01
CA ILE A 427 3.50 -7.23 23.90
C ILE A 427 2.81 -5.87 23.98
N LEU A 428 1.99 -5.50 23.00
CA LEU A 428 1.42 -4.15 22.89
C LEU A 428 0.53 -3.78 24.09
N ASN A 429 -0.27 -4.73 24.60
CA ASN A 429 -1.10 -4.53 25.79
C ASN A 429 -0.32 -4.49 27.13
N LYS A 430 1.01 -4.69 27.13
CA LYS A 430 1.83 -4.84 28.36
C LYS A 430 3.06 -3.94 28.44
N TYR A 431 3.57 -3.45 27.31
CA TYR A 431 4.79 -2.66 27.25
C TYR A 431 4.51 -1.36 26.49
N GLU A 432 4.17 -0.31 27.23
CA GLU A 432 3.82 1.01 26.69
C GLU A 432 4.97 1.68 25.91
N HIS A 433 6.22 1.30 26.19
CA HIS A 433 7.43 1.75 25.47
C HIS A 433 7.56 1.21 24.03
N ILE A 434 6.65 0.35 23.59
CA ILE A 434 6.64 -0.24 22.24
C ILE A 434 5.52 0.43 21.43
N GLU A 435 5.92 1.21 20.41
CA GLU A 435 4.99 1.88 19.50
C GLU A 435 4.40 0.92 18.46
N SER A 436 5.19 -0.06 18.01
CA SER A 436 4.75 -1.07 17.07
C SER A 436 5.53 -2.37 17.25
N PHE A 437 4.84 -3.49 17.05
CA PHE A 437 5.39 -4.82 17.17
C PHE A 437 4.54 -5.77 16.32
N SER A 438 5.12 -6.35 15.27
CA SER A 438 4.37 -7.13 14.29
C SER A 438 5.21 -8.23 13.66
N ALA A 439 4.62 -9.41 13.46
CA ALA A 439 5.21 -10.45 12.65
C ALA A 439 4.97 -10.20 11.15
N PHE A 440 5.96 -10.56 10.34
CA PHE A 440 5.90 -10.47 8.88
C PHE A 440 6.44 -11.73 8.22
N ASN A 441 5.98 -12.01 7.01
CA ASN A 441 6.56 -12.99 6.12
C ASN A 441 6.85 -12.36 4.75
N SER A 442 7.78 -12.94 4.00
CA SER A 442 8.09 -12.59 2.61
C SER A 442 8.56 -13.85 1.92
N VAL A 443 7.68 -14.47 1.14
CA VAL A 443 7.91 -15.77 0.51
C VAL A 443 8.26 -15.56 -0.97
N TYR A 444 9.36 -16.17 -1.40
CA TYR A 444 9.89 -16.18 -2.76
C TYR A 444 9.71 -17.57 -3.37
N ASN A 445 10.06 -17.79 -4.64
CA ASN A 445 9.85 -19.09 -5.29
C ASN A 445 10.58 -20.23 -4.55
N ASN A 446 11.83 -20.02 -4.14
CA ASN A 446 12.71 -21.07 -3.60
C ASN A 446 13.16 -20.87 -2.13
N SER A 447 12.89 -19.71 -1.54
CA SER A 447 13.17 -19.44 -0.11
C SER A 447 12.22 -18.34 0.41
N GLY A 448 12.48 -17.75 1.57
CA GLY A 448 11.69 -16.68 2.14
C GLY A 448 12.25 -16.19 3.46
N LEU A 449 11.65 -15.13 3.99
CA LEU A 449 11.92 -14.62 5.33
C LEU A 449 10.65 -14.64 6.17
N PHE A 450 10.81 -14.96 7.45
CA PHE A 450 9.82 -14.74 8.47
C PHE A 450 10.47 -14.04 9.65
N GLY A 451 9.79 -13.07 10.25
CA GLY A 451 10.39 -12.30 11.33
C GLY A 451 9.42 -11.48 12.16
N ILE A 452 9.99 -10.79 13.15
CA ILE A 452 9.32 -9.76 13.94
C ILE A 452 9.99 -8.42 13.62
N TYR A 453 9.16 -7.42 13.34
CA TYR A 453 9.52 -6.00 13.29
C TYR A 453 9.00 -5.30 14.55
N ALA A 454 9.83 -4.45 15.15
CA ALA A 454 9.54 -3.71 16.37
C ALA A 454 10.02 -2.26 16.29
N VAL A 455 9.27 -1.36 16.91
CA VAL A 455 9.56 0.08 17.06
C VAL A 455 9.39 0.45 18.53
N THR A 456 10.42 1.03 19.13
CA THR A 456 10.48 1.31 20.57
C THR A 456 11.45 2.44 20.88
N SER A 457 11.41 2.97 22.10
CA SER A 457 12.38 3.98 22.56
C SER A 457 13.81 3.39 22.66
N PRO A 458 14.87 4.20 22.45
CA PRO A 458 16.26 3.72 22.44
C PRO A 458 16.70 2.96 23.70
N ASP A 459 16.27 3.44 24.87
CA ASP A 459 16.55 2.84 26.18
C ASP A 459 15.89 1.47 26.37
N PHE A 460 14.75 1.23 25.73
CA PHE A 460 14.02 -0.03 25.79
C PHE A 460 14.42 -1.02 24.67
N SER A 461 15.23 -0.60 23.69
CA SER A 461 15.65 -1.40 22.53
C SER A 461 16.17 -2.80 22.90
N SER A 462 17.10 -2.93 23.85
CA SER A 462 17.59 -4.23 24.34
C SER A 462 16.48 -5.12 24.87
N LYS A 463 15.48 -4.56 25.56
CA LYS A 463 14.36 -5.32 26.10
C LYS A 463 13.38 -5.75 25.01
N ALA A 464 13.17 -4.91 23.99
CA ALA A 464 12.36 -5.27 22.83
C ALA A 464 12.97 -6.44 22.04
N VAL A 465 14.30 -6.49 21.86
CA VAL A 465 14.99 -7.64 21.25
C VAL A 465 14.81 -8.92 22.07
N ASP A 466 14.93 -8.84 23.39
CA ASP A 466 14.69 -9.97 24.29
C ASP A 466 13.25 -10.49 24.18
N LEU A 467 12.26 -9.59 24.06
CA LEU A 467 10.85 -9.94 23.87
C LEU A 467 10.61 -10.61 22.51
N ALA A 468 11.17 -10.08 21.42
CA ALA A 468 11.05 -10.66 20.09
C ALA A 468 11.68 -12.06 20.02
N ALA A 469 12.90 -12.22 20.56
CA ALA A 469 13.53 -13.53 20.65
C ALA A 469 12.74 -14.50 21.55
N GLY A 470 12.18 -14.01 22.66
CA GLY A 470 11.33 -14.80 23.56
C GLY A 470 10.06 -15.32 22.89
N GLU A 471 9.33 -14.48 22.15
CA GLU A 471 8.11 -14.90 21.44
C GLU A 471 8.39 -15.87 20.29
N LEU A 472 9.49 -15.69 19.55
CA LEU A 472 9.94 -16.63 18.52
C LEU A 472 10.34 -17.99 19.12
N LEU A 473 11.04 -18.01 20.25
CA LEU A 473 11.39 -19.25 20.95
C LEU A 473 10.18 -19.94 21.59
N GLU A 474 9.19 -19.18 22.07
CA GLU A 474 8.00 -19.77 22.70
C GLU A 474 7.01 -20.32 21.67
N ILE A 475 6.89 -19.72 20.48
CA ILE A 475 6.04 -20.29 19.40
C ILE A 475 6.65 -21.54 18.74
N ALA A 476 7.94 -21.81 18.97
CA ALA A 476 8.56 -23.09 18.70
C ALA A 476 8.16 -24.18 19.72
N THR A 477 7.42 -23.83 20.78
CA THR A 477 6.86 -24.74 21.78
C THR A 477 5.33 -24.81 21.68
N PRO A 478 4.66 -25.88 22.15
CA PRO A 478 3.31 -26.17 21.66
C PRO A 478 2.14 -25.20 21.99
N GLY A 479 1.68 -24.38 21.00
CA GLY A 479 0.34 -23.71 20.94
C GLY A 479 -0.23 -23.39 19.52
N LYS A 480 -1.56 -23.20 19.37
CA LYS A 480 -2.36 -23.06 18.09
C LYS A 480 -2.30 -21.70 17.36
N THR A 481 -2.61 -21.65 16.02
CA THR A 481 -3.52 -20.70 15.24
C THR A 481 -3.38 -20.90 13.68
N ILE A 482 -3.97 -20.04 12.79
CA ILE A 482 -4.40 -20.23 11.35
C ILE A 482 -4.37 -18.90 10.51
N ALA A 483 -4.16 -18.92 9.14
CA ALA A 483 -4.65 -17.98 8.04
C ALA A 483 -3.95 -18.09 6.62
N SER A 484 -4.41 -17.33 5.58
CA SER A 484 -3.99 -17.38 4.13
C SER A 484 -4.29 -16.12 3.25
N GLU A 485 -3.69 -16.00 2.04
CA GLU A 485 -4.13 -15.25 0.81
C GLU A 485 -3.22 -15.63 -0.40
N ASP A 486 -3.58 -15.40 -1.69
CA ASP A 486 -2.70 -15.76 -2.83
C ASP A 486 -3.06 -15.19 -4.25
N ILE A 487 -3.93 -15.88 -5.01
CA ILE A 487 -4.35 -15.67 -6.42
C ILE A 487 -3.24 -15.43 -7.47
N GLY A 488 -2.91 -14.18 -7.85
CA GLY A 488 -2.17 -13.86 -9.08
C GLY A 488 -0.72 -14.36 -9.10
N ARG A 489 -0.14 -14.53 -7.91
CA ARG A 489 1.21 -15.10 -7.70
C ARG A 489 1.28 -16.56 -8.16
N GLN A 490 0.20 -17.33 -8.02
CA GLN A 490 0.14 -18.75 -8.36
C GLN A 490 0.49 -19.04 -9.82
N VAL A 491 -0.06 -18.25 -10.76
CA VAL A 491 0.11 -18.54 -12.19
C VAL A 491 1.56 -18.27 -12.64
N LEU A 492 2.27 -17.36 -11.95
CA LEU A 492 3.71 -17.16 -12.12
C LEU A 492 4.54 -18.25 -11.42
N SER A 493 4.30 -18.51 -10.13
CA SER A 493 5.12 -19.45 -9.32
C SER A 493 4.87 -20.93 -9.65
N TYR A 494 3.61 -21.35 -9.77
CA TYR A 494 3.21 -22.75 -10.02
C TYR A 494 2.90 -23.04 -11.49
N GLY A 495 2.63 -22.00 -12.28
CA GLY A 495 2.24 -22.13 -13.67
C GLY A 495 0.76 -22.41 -13.91
N GLU A 496 -0.03 -22.58 -12.84
CA GLU A 496 -1.49 -22.80 -12.81
C GLU A 496 -2.11 -22.05 -11.61
N ARG A 497 -3.44 -21.87 -11.58
CA ARG A 497 -4.17 -21.41 -10.39
C ARG A 497 -4.72 -22.63 -9.64
N LYS A 498 -4.22 -22.88 -8.43
CA LYS A 498 -4.79 -23.85 -7.49
C LYS A 498 -6.15 -23.34 -6.98
N PRO A 499 -7.15 -24.22 -6.76
CA PRO A 499 -8.47 -23.80 -6.26
C PRO A 499 -8.39 -23.31 -4.81
N ILE A 500 -9.28 -22.41 -4.40
CA ILE A 500 -9.33 -21.88 -3.03
C ILE A 500 -9.49 -23.01 -2.00
N ASP A 501 -10.31 -24.02 -2.31
CA ASP A 501 -10.52 -25.22 -1.48
C ASP A 501 -9.22 -25.97 -1.16
N TYR A 502 -8.20 -25.91 -2.02
CA TYR A 502 -6.90 -26.53 -1.74
C TYR A 502 -6.20 -25.84 -0.56
N PHE A 503 -6.25 -24.51 -0.52
CA PHE A 503 -5.64 -23.72 0.57
C PHE A 503 -6.48 -23.76 1.83
N LEU A 504 -7.82 -23.68 1.73
CA LEU A 504 -8.72 -23.87 2.86
C LEU A 504 -8.47 -25.24 3.52
N LYS A 505 -8.42 -26.31 2.72
CA LYS A 505 -8.08 -27.65 3.20
C LYS A 505 -6.68 -27.73 3.80
N THR A 506 -5.67 -27.14 3.17
CA THR A 506 -4.28 -27.12 3.71
C THR A 506 -4.23 -26.39 5.06
N VAL A 507 -5.00 -25.31 5.22
CA VAL A 507 -5.15 -24.55 6.46
C VAL A 507 -5.93 -25.34 7.53
N GLU A 508 -7.01 -26.03 7.17
CA GLU A 508 -7.77 -26.91 8.07
C GLU A 508 -6.95 -28.14 8.51
N GLU A 509 -6.13 -28.70 7.62
CA GLU A 509 -5.20 -29.79 7.89
C GLU A 509 -3.91 -29.33 8.60
N THR A 510 -3.67 -28.01 8.76
CA THR A 510 -2.48 -27.50 9.45
C THR A 510 -2.58 -27.83 10.94
N THR A 511 -1.78 -28.81 11.36
CA THR A 511 -1.76 -29.24 12.75
C THR A 511 -0.85 -28.35 13.60
N LEU A 512 -0.95 -28.57 14.91
CA LEU A 512 -0.01 -28.03 15.87
C LEU A 512 1.43 -28.43 15.58
N ASP A 513 1.66 -29.71 15.29
CA ASP A 513 2.99 -30.26 15.08
C ASP A 513 3.61 -29.78 13.75
N ASP A 514 2.77 -29.47 12.75
CA ASP A 514 3.19 -28.78 11.52
C ASP A 514 3.76 -27.39 11.81
N ILE A 515 3.10 -26.61 12.68
CA ILE A 515 3.57 -25.28 13.09
C ILE A 515 4.91 -25.40 13.83
N TYR A 516 5.03 -26.27 14.84
CA TYR A 516 6.27 -26.35 15.63
C TYR A 516 7.43 -26.92 14.82
N SER A 517 7.19 -27.92 13.97
CA SER A 517 8.24 -28.48 13.10
C SER A 517 8.71 -27.45 12.09
N THR A 518 7.81 -26.63 11.54
CA THR A 518 8.15 -25.52 10.63
C THR A 518 8.92 -24.42 11.35
N VAL A 519 8.43 -23.93 12.51
CA VAL A 519 9.15 -22.93 13.32
C VAL A 519 10.52 -23.45 13.75
N LYS A 520 10.63 -24.70 14.21
CA LYS A 520 11.91 -25.30 14.60
C LYS A 520 12.89 -25.42 13.43
N LYS A 521 12.40 -25.74 12.22
CA LYS A 521 13.20 -25.72 10.99
C LYS A 521 13.70 -24.31 10.69
N MET A 522 12.84 -23.30 10.78
CA MET A 522 13.19 -21.88 10.55
C MET A 522 14.22 -21.38 11.55
N LEU A 523 14.01 -21.60 12.86
CA LEU A 523 14.94 -21.18 13.93
C LEU A 523 16.26 -21.97 13.94
N SER A 524 16.37 -23.05 13.17
CA SER A 524 17.65 -23.74 12.94
C SER A 524 18.51 -23.08 11.84
N SER A 525 17.95 -22.12 11.09
CA SER A 525 18.72 -21.26 10.19
C SER A 525 19.42 -20.14 10.97
N PRO A 526 20.54 -19.59 10.47
CA PRO A 526 21.21 -18.46 11.10
C PRO A 526 20.27 -17.25 11.28
N LEU A 527 20.41 -16.51 12.37
CA LEU A 527 19.65 -15.28 12.58
C LEU A 527 20.00 -14.22 11.51
N THR A 528 19.00 -13.51 10.98
CA THR A 528 19.22 -12.19 10.38
C THR A 528 18.69 -11.12 11.32
N MET A 529 19.49 -10.09 11.56
CA MET A 529 19.15 -8.94 12.38
C MET A 529 19.36 -7.66 11.57
N ALA A 530 18.43 -6.72 11.69
CA ALA A 530 18.58 -5.38 11.12
C ALA A 530 18.08 -4.33 12.13
N SER A 531 18.76 -3.19 12.20
CA SER A 531 18.42 -2.10 13.12
C SER A 531 18.74 -0.72 12.54
N TRP A 532 17.87 0.25 12.84
CA TRP A 532 17.97 1.62 12.38
C TRP A 532 17.45 2.60 13.43
N GLY A 533 18.08 3.77 13.57
CA GLY A 533 17.78 4.75 14.61
C GLY A 533 18.92 4.82 15.64
N ASP A 534 18.61 4.94 16.93
CA ASP A 534 19.64 4.88 17.96
C ASP A 534 20.00 3.43 18.32
N VAL A 535 20.99 2.88 17.63
CA VAL A 535 21.37 1.47 17.73
C VAL A 535 22.43 1.19 18.81
N ILE A 536 22.82 2.19 19.61
CA ILE A 536 23.85 2.07 20.66
C ILE A 536 23.45 1.05 21.74
N HIS A 537 22.16 1.02 22.08
CA HIS A 537 21.61 0.13 23.11
C HIS A 537 21.13 -1.23 22.57
N VAL A 538 21.23 -1.46 21.26
CA VAL A 538 20.83 -2.72 20.62
C VAL A 538 21.90 -3.79 20.90
N PRO A 539 21.55 -4.95 21.50
CA PRO A 539 22.51 -6.01 21.84
C PRO A 539 23.30 -6.51 20.63
N SER A 540 24.54 -6.98 20.84
CA SER A 540 25.36 -7.57 19.77
C SER A 540 24.68 -8.77 19.12
N TYR A 541 24.90 -8.96 17.82
CA TYR A 541 24.36 -10.09 17.05
C TYR A 541 24.62 -11.45 17.73
N GLU A 542 25.84 -11.69 18.19
CA GLU A 542 26.25 -12.96 18.83
C GLU A 542 25.43 -13.22 20.10
N SER A 543 25.23 -12.20 20.93
CA SER A 543 24.45 -12.29 22.18
C SER A 543 22.98 -12.66 21.95
N ILE A 544 22.44 -12.44 20.74
CA ILE A 544 21.06 -12.77 20.38
C ILE A 544 21.00 -14.08 19.59
N SER A 545 21.88 -14.24 18.60
CA SER A 545 22.00 -15.45 17.78
C SER A 545 22.29 -16.69 18.62
N CYS A 546 23.11 -16.58 19.67
CA CYS A 546 23.35 -17.66 20.63
C CYS A 546 22.05 -18.20 21.25
N LYS A 547 21.03 -17.37 21.51
CA LYS A 547 19.77 -17.79 22.18
C LYS A 547 18.96 -18.80 21.38
N PHE A 548 19.13 -18.81 20.05
CA PHE A 548 18.44 -19.72 19.13
C PHE A 548 19.22 -21.02 18.90
N HIS A 549 20.55 -20.94 18.94
CA HIS A 549 21.45 -22.09 18.73
C HIS A 549 21.82 -22.82 20.04
N SER A 550 21.57 -22.22 21.21
CA SER A 550 21.81 -22.84 22.52
C SER A 550 20.63 -23.70 22.97
N LYS A 551 20.44 -24.88 22.34
CA LYS A 551 19.61 -25.98 22.87
C LYS A 551 19.85 -27.31 22.16
#